data_AF-A0A0R2SBI8-F1
#
_entry.id   AF-A0A0R2SBI8-F1
#
_cell.length_a   1.000
_cell.length_b   1.000
_cell.length_c   1.000
_cell.angle_alpha   90.00
_cell.angle_beta   90.00
_cell.angle_gamma   90.00
#
_symmetry.space_group_name_H-M   'P 1'
#
loop_
_entity.id
_entity.type
_entity.pdbx_description
1 polymer ?
#
loop_
_entity_poly.entity_id
_entity_poly.type
_entity_poly.pdbx_seq_one_letter_code
_entity_poly.pdbx_strand_id
1 'polypeptide(L)'
;WQLVEDADGCFIGINSALANKLVAEALDKGIINELAGYSSRRTEVAYGEQRSRIDFLLSCEGREECYVEVKSLTLKTENGVGVFPDAVTTRGQKHLQELMAEVAHGKRAVLLFCVQHTGIERVSVARGIDPEYARLIDEAVAEGVEVIAYGVAIDPAQNTLILTNSLPVLL
;
A
#
# COMPACT_ATOMS: atom_id res chain seq x y z
N TRP A 1 -6.10 21.56 0.12
CA TRP A 1 -5.49 20.59 -0.80
C TRP A 1 -3.98 20.63 -0.64
N GLN A 2 -3.31 19.50 -0.79
CA GLN A 2 -1.89 19.30 -0.47
C GLN A 2 -1.23 18.54 -1.63
N LEU A 3 -1.07 19.23 -2.75
CA LEU A 3 -0.37 18.75 -3.94
C LEU A 3 0.92 19.56 -4.10
N VAL A 4 1.98 18.89 -4.53
CA VAL A 4 3.24 19.52 -4.93
C VAL A 4 3.58 19.05 -6.34
N GLU A 5 4.17 19.93 -7.14
CA GLU A 5 4.75 19.58 -8.43
C GLU A 5 6.27 19.46 -8.24
N ASP A 6 6.86 18.36 -8.72
CA ASP A 6 8.30 18.18 -8.69
C ASP A 6 9.01 18.92 -9.84
N ALA A 7 10.34 18.82 -9.89
CA ALA A 7 11.13 19.49 -10.92
C ALA A 7 10.86 18.97 -12.35
N ASP A 8 10.25 17.79 -12.48
CA ASP A 8 9.92 17.15 -13.76
C ASP A 8 8.47 17.43 -14.19
N GLY A 9 7.74 18.29 -13.45
CA GLY A 9 6.34 18.60 -13.71
C GLY A 9 5.36 17.51 -13.27
N CYS A 10 5.80 16.55 -12.47
CA CYS A 10 4.96 15.48 -11.96
C CYS A 10 4.30 15.89 -10.64
N PHE A 11 3.02 15.57 -10.49
CA PHE A 11 2.27 15.84 -9.26
C PHE A 11 2.52 14.77 -8.18
N ILE A 12 2.60 15.23 -6.94
CA ILE A 12 2.77 14.47 -5.70
C ILE A 12 1.63 14.82 -4.74
N GLY A 13 0.90 13.80 -4.26
CA GLY A 13 -0.03 13.92 -3.14
C GLY A 13 0.72 13.83 -1.81
N ILE A 14 0.95 14.96 -1.14
CA ILE A 14 1.74 14.98 0.11
C ILE A 14 0.90 14.67 1.37
N ASN A 15 -0.42 14.57 1.24
CA ASN A 15 -1.29 14.16 2.35
C ASN A 15 -1.37 12.64 2.43
N SER A 16 -0.45 12.02 3.16
CA SER A 16 -0.44 10.57 3.39
C SER A 16 -1.72 10.03 4.01
N ALA A 17 -2.48 10.86 4.76
CA ALA A 17 -3.76 10.47 5.34
C ALA A 17 -4.87 10.23 4.28
N LEU A 18 -4.66 10.63 3.03
CA LEU A 18 -5.58 10.34 1.94
C LEU A 18 -5.45 8.91 1.40
N ALA A 19 -4.32 8.22 1.64
CA ALA A 19 -4.07 6.89 1.06
C ALA A 19 -5.20 5.90 1.36
N ASN A 20 -5.62 5.80 2.62
CA ASN A 20 -6.73 4.90 3.00
C ASN A 20 -8.04 5.31 2.32
N LYS A 21 -8.33 6.61 2.20
CA LYS A 21 -9.52 7.07 1.49
C LYS A 21 -9.49 6.68 0.00
N LEU A 22 -8.36 6.86 -0.67
CA LEU A 22 -8.19 6.51 -2.08
C LEU A 22 -8.34 5.01 -2.31
N VAL A 23 -7.72 4.20 -1.44
CA VAL A 23 -7.85 2.75 -1.49
C VAL A 23 -9.28 2.31 -1.22
N ALA A 24 -9.98 2.91 -0.25
CA ALA A 24 -11.39 2.61 0.00
C ALA A 24 -12.27 2.90 -1.23
N GLU A 25 -12.11 4.07 -1.85
CA GLU A 25 -12.85 4.41 -3.07
C GLU A 25 -12.52 3.47 -4.24
N ALA A 26 -11.25 3.03 -4.34
CA ALA A 26 -10.82 2.10 -5.37
C ALA A 26 -11.35 0.66 -5.15
N LEU A 27 -11.44 0.22 -3.90
CA LEU A 27 -12.11 -1.03 -3.52
C LEU A 27 -13.59 -0.98 -3.89
N ASP A 28 -14.29 0.11 -3.58
CA ASP A 28 -15.72 0.27 -3.89
C ASP A 28 -16.01 0.26 -5.40
N LYS A 29 -15.08 0.79 -6.20
CA LYS A 29 -15.17 0.83 -7.67
C LYS A 29 -14.63 -0.42 -8.35
N GLY A 30 -14.07 -1.38 -7.60
CA GLY A 30 -13.45 -2.57 -8.17
C GLY A 30 -12.20 -2.30 -9.02
N ILE A 31 -11.48 -1.20 -8.74
CA ILE A 31 -10.24 -0.83 -9.45
C ILE A 31 -9.09 -1.78 -9.08
N ILE A 32 -9.10 -2.26 -7.84
CA ILE A 32 -8.07 -3.17 -7.30
C ILE A 32 -8.52 -4.61 -7.55
N ASN A 33 -8.14 -5.16 -8.70
CA ASN A 33 -8.68 -6.43 -9.21
C ASN A 33 -8.37 -7.61 -8.27
N GLU A 34 -7.18 -7.62 -7.68
CA GLU A 34 -6.70 -8.63 -6.73
C GLU A 34 -7.56 -8.68 -5.46
N LEU A 35 -8.24 -7.58 -5.13
CA LEU A 35 -9.10 -7.41 -3.97
C LEU A 35 -10.59 -7.39 -4.32
N ALA A 36 -10.96 -7.74 -5.55
CA ALA A 36 -12.36 -7.89 -5.95
C ALA A 36 -12.99 -9.17 -5.35
N GLY A 37 -14.32 -9.20 -5.31
CA GLY A 37 -15.10 -10.37 -4.88
C GLY A 37 -15.28 -10.52 -3.36
N TYR A 38 -14.90 -9.53 -2.57
CA TYR A 38 -15.28 -9.44 -1.16
C TYR A 38 -16.60 -8.67 -1.00
N SER A 39 -17.51 -9.17 -0.16
CA SER A 39 -18.83 -8.56 0.04
C SER A 39 -18.91 -7.61 1.24
N SER A 40 -17.89 -7.64 2.11
CA SER A 40 -17.80 -6.79 3.29
C SER A 40 -16.40 -6.20 3.46
N ARG A 41 -16.36 -4.97 3.98
CA ARG A 41 -15.15 -4.24 4.34
C ARG A 41 -15.31 -3.62 5.73
N ARG A 42 -14.37 -3.90 6.62
CA ARG A 42 -14.19 -3.17 7.89
C ARG A 42 -12.88 -2.39 7.84
N THR A 43 -12.81 -1.27 8.54
CA THR A 43 -11.61 -0.41 8.59
C THR A 43 -11.05 -0.33 10.00
N GLU A 44 -9.73 -0.09 10.13
CA GLU A 44 -9.05 0.15 11.41
C GLU A 44 -9.28 -0.98 12.43
N VAL A 45 -9.32 -2.24 11.98
CA VAL A 45 -9.62 -3.39 12.83
C VAL A 45 -8.38 -3.76 13.64
N ALA A 46 -8.53 -3.88 14.96
CA ALA A 46 -7.43 -4.34 15.81
C ALA A 46 -7.07 -5.80 15.47
N TYR A 47 -5.79 -6.09 15.30
CA TYR A 47 -5.28 -7.42 14.95
C TYR A 47 -3.86 -7.63 15.46
N GLY A 48 -3.39 -8.87 15.37
CA GLY A 48 -2.05 -9.27 15.81
C GLY A 48 -1.84 -9.18 17.32
N GLU A 49 -0.70 -9.72 17.76
CA GLU A 49 -0.31 -9.72 19.17
C GLU A 49 0.31 -8.38 19.61
N GLN A 50 0.78 -7.57 18.66
CA GLN A 50 1.50 -6.34 18.95
C GLN A 50 0.55 -5.14 19.09
N ARG A 51 -0.78 -5.34 19.05
CA ARG A 51 -1.83 -4.30 19.12
C ARG A 51 -1.82 -3.34 17.93
N SER A 52 -1.65 -3.85 16.72
CA SER A 52 -1.84 -3.04 15.51
C SER A 52 -3.31 -2.92 15.13
N ARG A 53 -3.55 -2.04 14.15
CA ARG A 53 -4.80 -1.94 13.42
C ARG A 53 -4.50 -2.14 11.94
N ILE A 54 -5.27 -3.00 11.30
CA ILE A 54 -5.21 -3.20 9.86
C ILE A 54 -6.10 -2.15 9.19
N ASP A 55 -5.62 -1.56 8.10
CA ASP A 55 -6.36 -0.49 7.41
C ASP A 55 -7.69 -1.01 6.88
N PHE A 56 -7.69 -2.20 6.25
CA PHE A 56 -8.88 -2.88 5.79
C PHE A 56 -8.89 -4.37 6.11
N LEU A 57 -10.04 -4.87 6.56
CA LEU A 57 -10.33 -6.29 6.66
C LEU A 57 -11.51 -6.61 5.73
N LEU A 58 -11.21 -7.36 4.67
CA LEU A 58 -12.18 -7.75 3.66
C LEU A 58 -12.69 -9.18 3.94
N SER A 59 -13.99 -9.41 3.78
CA SER A 59 -14.58 -10.74 3.99
C SER A 59 -15.70 -11.06 3.01
N CYS A 60 -15.91 -12.36 2.79
CA CYS A 60 -16.97 -12.92 1.95
C CYS A 60 -17.29 -14.33 2.45
N GLU A 61 -18.54 -14.77 2.32
CA GLU A 61 -18.91 -16.13 2.67
C GLU A 61 -18.14 -17.15 1.81
N GLY A 62 -17.58 -18.18 2.44
CA GLY A 62 -16.81 -19.22 1.74
C GLY A 62 -15.41 -18.81 1.26
N ARG A 63 -14.91 -17.64 1.68
CA ARG A 63 -13.54 -17.16 1.39
C ARG A 63 -12.81 -16.77 2.67
N GLU A 64 -11.50 -16.97 2.68
CA GLU A 64 -10.64 -16.47 3.76
C GLU A 64 -10.72 -14.94 3.85
N GLU A 65 -10.68 -14.42 5.08
CA GLU A 65 -10.57 -12.98 5.31
C GLU A 65 -9.25 -12.45 4.76
N CYS A 66 -9.27 -11.24 4.21
CA CYS A 66 -8.11 -10.57 3.65
C CYS A 66 -7.76 -9.32 4.45
N TYR A 67 -6.57 -9.33 5.03
CA TYR A 67 -5.98 -8.20 5.76
C TYR A 67 -5.21 -7.36 4.76
N VAL A 68 -5.56 -6.07 4.66
CA VAL A 68 -4.92 -5.15 3.72
C VAL A 68 -4.32 -3.98 4.49
N GLU A 69 -3.00 -3.89 4.45
CA GLU A 69 -2.22 -2.78 5.00
C GLU A 69 -1.85 -1.82 3.87
N VAL A 70 -2.10 -0.53 4.04
CA VAL A 70 -1.81 0.51 3.05
C VAL A 70 -0.58 1.31 3.45
N LYS A 71 0.33 1.47 2.50
CA LYS A 71 1.48 2.38 2.63
C LYS A 71 1.40 3.48 1.58
N SER A 72 1.44 4.72 2.04
CA SER A 72 1.59 5.88 1.14
C SER A 72 3.03 5.93 0.65
N LEU A 73 3.22 5.91 -0.67
CA LEU A 73 4.53 5.99 -1.30
C LEU A 73 4.58 7.25 -2.18
N THR A 74 5.51 8.15 -1.87
CA THR A 74 5.73 9.40 -2.61
C THR A 74 7.18 9.62 -3.02
N LEU A 75 8.14 8.87 -2.47
CA LEU A 75 9.57 9.07 -2.76
C LEU A 75 9.93 8.43 -4.11
N LYS A 76 10.23 9.28 -5.11
CA LYS A 76 10.70 8.90 -6.46
C LYS A 76 12.23 8.98 -6.53
N THR A 77 12.84 8.00 -7.17
CA THR A 77 14.28 8.00 -7.54
C THR A 77 14.46 8.43 -9.01
N GLU A 78 15.69 8.69 -9.45
CA GLU A 78 15.99 9.26 -10.78
C GLU A 78 15.46 8.44 -11.99
N ASN A 79 15.11 7.16 -11.82
CA ASN A 79 14.70 6.25 -12.91
C ASN A 79 13.20 5.89 -12.92
N GLY A 80 12.35 6.77 -12.37
CA GLY A 80 10.90 6.55 -12.27
C GLY A 80 10.53 5.43 -11.28
N VAL A 81 11.47 5.00 -10.44
CA VAL A 81 11.23 3.99 -9.40
C VAL A 81 10.83 4.69 -8.12
N GLY A 82 9.65 4.36 -7.62
CA GLY A 82 9.19 4.72 -6.30
C GLY A 82 9.76 3.79 -5.24
N VAL A 83 10.18 4.32 -4.10
CA VAL A 83 10.72 3.50 -3.01
C VAL A 83 10.03 3.79 -1.68
N PHE A 84 9.89 2.74 -0.87
CA PHE A 84 9.44 2.84 0.51
C PHE A 84 10.37 2.02 1.43
N PRO A 85 10.66 2.48 2.65
CA PRO A 85 10.24 3.74 3.24
C PRO A 85 11.19 4.92 2.88
N ASP A 86 10.78 6.15 3.24
CA ASP A 86 11.60 7.36 3.13
C ASP A 86 12.46 7.64 4.38
N ALA A 87 12.18 6.94 5.49
CA ALA A 87 12.97 6.89 6.70
C ALA A 87 12.80 5.54 7.41
N VAL A 88 13.68 5.20 8.36
CA VAL A 88 13.54 3.98 9.18
C VAL A 88 12.15 3.92 9.84
N THR A 89 11.45 2.78 9.69
CA THR A 89 10.04 2.62 10.09
C THR A 89 9.81 1.37 10.93
N THR A 90 10.06 1.48 12.24
CA THR A 90 9.74 0.40 13.20
C THR A 90 8.27 0.01 13.22
N ARG A 91 7.38 0.98 12.95
CA ARG A 91 5.96 0.70 12.76
C ARG A 91 5.76 -0.19 11.54
N GLY A 92 6.28 0.18 10.36
CA GLY A 92 6.16 -0.61 9.15
C GLY A 92 6.71 -2.04 9.29
N GLN A 93 7.85 -2.18 9.97
CA GLN A 93 8.45 -3.48 10.31
C GLN A 93 7.50 -4.35 11.13
N LYS A 94 6.90 -3.80 12.20
CA LYS A 94 5.91 -4.49 13.02
C LYS A 94 4.68 -4.94 12.22
N HIS A 95 4.14 -4.07 11.34
CA HIS A 95 3.00 -4.45 10.50
C HIS A 95 3.34 -5.62 9.56
N LEU A 96 4.56 -5.67 8.99
CA LEU A 96 4.99 -6.82 8.18
C LEU A 96 4.97 -8.13 8.98
N GLN A 97 5.45 -8.10 10.22
CA GLN A 97 5.45 -9.26 11.12
C GLN A 97 4.03 -9.74 11.43
N GLU A 98 3.10 -8.83 11.66
CA GLU A 98 1.71 -9.19 11.92
C GLU A 98 1.00 -9.70 10.67
N LEU A 99 1.29 -9.17 9.48
CA LEU A 99 0.78 -9.73 8.23
C LEU A 99 1.26 -11.17 8.02
N MET A 100 2.55 -11.45 8.26
CA MET A 100 3.08 -12.82 8.21
C MET A 100 2.36 -13.75 9.20
N ALA A 101 2.08 -13.27 10.41
CA ALA A 101 1.35 -14.04 11.40
C ALA A 101 -0.09 -14.38 10.95
N GLU A 102 -0.79 -13.44 10.32
CA GLU A 102 -2.13 -13.73 9.76
C GLU A 102 -2.07 -14.75 8.62
N VAL A 103 -1.02 -14.71 7.77
CA VAL A 103 -0.81 -15.74 6.75
C VAL A 103 -0.57 -17.11 7.38
N ALA A 104 0.26 -17.19 8.43
CA ALA A 104 0.47 -18.42 9.19
C ALA A 104 -0.82 -18.97 9.84
N HIS A 105 -1.79 -18.10 10.13
CA HIS A 105 -3.13 -18.48 10.61
C HIS A 105 -4.12 -18.85 9.48
N GLY A 106 -3.64 -19.00 8.24
CA GLY A 106 -4.48 -19.36 7.09
C GLY A 106 -5.39 -18.22 6.62
N LYS A 107 -4.98 -16.97 6.84
CA LYS A 107 -5.65 -15.79 6.29
C LYS A 107 -4.88 -15.28 5.07
N ARG A 108 -5.54 -14.47 4.25
CA ARG A 108 -4.87 -13.73 3.18
C ARG A 108 -4.36 -12.40 3.73
N ALA A 109 -3.13 -12.01 3.40
CA ALA A 109 -2.55 -10.74 3.80
C ALA A 109 -1.95 -10.00 2.60
N VAL A 110 -2.23 -8.70 2.48
CA VAL A 110 -1.83 -7.86 1.35
C VAL A 110 -1.23 -6.57 1.87
N LEU A 111 -0.01 -6.26 1.44
CA LEU A 111 0.59 -4.94 1.55
C LEU A 111 0.35 -4.16 0.25
N LEU A 112 -0.34 -3.02 0.35
CA LEU A 112 -0.71 -2.19 -0.77
C LEU A 112 0.02 -0.85 -0.73
N PHE A 113 0.88 -0.60 -1.72
CA PHE A 113 1.49 0.71 -1.93
C PHE A 113 0.54 1.62 -2.71
N CYS A 114 -0.01 2.64 -2.03
CA CYS A 114 -0.74 3.74 -2.65
C CYS A 114 0.29 4.77 -3.13
N VAL A 115 0.59 4.73 -4.42
CA VAL A 115 1.66 5.53 -5.03
C VAL A 115 1.10 6.90 -5.40
N GLN A 116 1.29 7.86 -4.51
CA GLN A 116 0.76 9.23 -4.64
C GLN A 116 1.74 10.15 -5.38
N HIS A 117 2.34 9.67 -6.47
CA HIS A 117 3.24 10.45 -7.30
C HIS A 117 3.14 9.98 -8.76
N THR A 118 2.71 10.89 -9.63
CA THR A 118 2.40 10.60 -11.05
C THR A 118 3.62 10.26 -11.92
N GLY A 119 4.84 10.52 -11.44
CA GLY A 119 6.09 10.19 -12.14
C GLY A 119 6.68 8.83 -11.73
N ILE A 120 6.00 8.06 -10.87
CA ILE A 120 6.44 6.74 -10.45
C ILE A 120 5.78 5.69 -11.34
N GLU A 121 6.60 4.89 -12.02
CA GLU A 121 6.17 3.87 -12.97
C GLU A 121 6.25 2.45 -12.41
N ARG A 122 7.02 2.26 -11.33
CA ARG A 122 7.29 0.98 -10.67
C ARG A 122 7.74 1.22 -9.23
N VAL A 123 7.51 0.25 -8.37
CA VAL A 123 7.80 0.35 -6.92
C VAL A 123 8.89 -0.64 -6.54
N SER A 124 9.77 -0.23 -5.64
CA SER A 124 10.73 -1.09 -4.97
C SER A 124 10.89 -0.67 -3.51
N VAL A 125 11.82 -1.31 -2.81
CA VAL A 125 12.08 -1.08 -1.39
C VAL A 125 13.35 -0.25 -1.23
N ALA A 126 13.32 0.73 -0.34
CA ALA A 126 14.47 1.55 -0.03
C ALA A 126 15.46 0.80 0.88
N ARG A 127 16.12 -0.23 0.34
CA ARG A 127 16.99 -1.15 1.09
C ARG A 127 18.14 -0.43 1.84
N GLY A 128 18.63 0.69 1.31
CA GLY A 128 19.66 1.51 1.95
C GLY A 128 19.15 2.44 3.06
N ILE A 129 17.84 2.70 3.13
CA ILE A 129 17.21 3.57 4.14
C ILE A 129 16.80 2.76 5.37
N ASP A 130 16.12 1.64 5.16
CA ASP A 130 15.71 0.73 6.23
C ASP A 130 16.03 -0.73 5.84
N PRO A 131 17.24 -1.21 6.16
CA PRO A 131 17.65 -2.58 5.86
C PRO A 131 16.79 -3.64 6.57
N GLU A 132 16.25 -3.34 7.75
CA GLU A 132 15.41 -4.30 8.48
C GLU A 132 14.03 -4.41 7.86
N TYR A 133 13.42 -3.28 7.44
CA TYR A 133 12.19 -3.32 6.65
C TYR A 133 12.39 -4.11 5.34
N ALA A 134 13.53 -3.92 4.67
CA ALA A 134 13.87 -4.66 3.46
C ALA A 134 14.02 -6.17 3.71
N ARG A 135 14.67 -6.57 4.81
CA ARG A 135 14.75 -7.98 5.20
C ARG A 135 13.36 -8.56 5.48
N LEU A 136 12.52 -7.83 6.21
CA LEU A 136 11.19 -8.27 6.62
C LEU A 136 10.20 -8.36 5.45
N ILE A 137 10.29 -7.49 4.45
CA ILE A 137 9.40 -7.58 3.29
C ILE A 137 9.77 -8.76 2.38
N ASP A 138 11.07 -9.07 2.25
CA ASP A 138 11.52 -10.29 1.54
C ASP A 138 11.00 -11.55 2.26
N GLU A 139 11.10 -11.58 3.60
CA GLU A 139 10.55 -12.64 4.43
C GLU A 139 9.03 -12.74 4.29
N ALA A 140 8.32 -11.60 4.34
CA ALA A 140 6.87 -11.57 4.22
C ALA A 140 6.36 -12.14 2.90
N VAL A 141 7.03 -11.82 1.78
CA VAL A 141 6.68 -12.41 0.48
C VAL A 141 6.98 -13.90 0.43
N ALA A 142 8.10 -14.35 1.01
CA ALA A 142 8.43 -15.77 1.08
C ALA A 142 7.38 -16.56 1.89
N GLU A 143 6.81 -15.95 2.94
CA GLU A 143 5.76 -16.53 3.77
C GLU A 143 4.35 -16.41 3.17
N GLY A 144 4.19 -15.70 2.04
CA GLY A 144 2.93 -15.62 1.30
C GLY A 144 2.13 -14.32 1.45
N VAL A 145 2.71 -13.27 2.06
CA VAL A 145 2.12 -11.92 2.01
C VAL A 145 2.20 -11.39 0.59
N GLU A 146 1.07 -10.99 0.03
CA GLU A 146 1.01 -10.40 -1.31
C GLU A 146 1.41 -8.92 -1.26
N VAL A 147 2.22 -8.47 -2.22
CA VAL A 147 2.62 -7.06 -2.32
C VAL A 147 2.17 -6.50 -3.65
N ILE A 148 1.32 -5.48 -3.60
CA ILE A 148 0.78 -4.81 -4.78
C ILE A 148 0.99 -3.30 -4.70
N ALA A 149 1.07 -2.64 -5.85
CA ALA A 149 1.21 -1.19 -5.93
C ALA A 149 0.20 -0.64 -6.92
N TYR A 150 -0.39 0.50 -6.59
CA TYR A 150 -1.33 1.18 -7.45
C TYR A 150 -1.00 2.68 -7.54
N GLY A 151 -0.93 3.17 -8.77
CA GLY A 151 -0.73 4.57 -9.09
C GLY A 151 -1.99 5.41 -8.92
N VAL A 152 -1.80 6.72 -8.93
CA VAL A 152 -2.88 7.71 -8.91
C VAL A 152 -2.91 8.55 -10.18
N ALA A 153 -4.10 8.96 -10.59
CA ALA A 153 -4.29 10.10 -11.49
C ALA A 153 -4.67 11.34 -10.67
N ILE A 154 -4.10 12.48 -11.06
CA ILE A 154 -4.28 13.78 -10.41
C ILE A 154 -4.78 14.76 -11.46
N ASP A 155 -5.96 15.34 -11.24
CA ASP A 155 -6.47 16.45 -12.03
C ASP A 155 -6.55 17.69 -11.14
N PRO A 156 -5.57 18.61 -11.24
CA PRO A 156 -5.57 19.84 -10.47
C PRO A 156 -6.75 20.78 -10.80
N ALA A 157 -7.22 20.78 -12.05
CA ALA A 157 -8.30 21.66 -12.50
C ALA A 157 -9.65 21.24 -11.94
N GLN A 158 -9.91 19.93 -11.88
CA GLN A 158 -11.15 19.37 -11.31
C GLN A 158 -11.07 19.10 -9.81
N ASN A 159 -9.92 19.36 -9.21
CA ASN A 159 -9.68 19.08 -7.82
C ASN A 159 -9.91 17.57 -7.49
N THR A 160 -9.39 16.66 -8.34
CA THR A 160 -9.53 15.19 -8.16
C THR A 160 -8.20 14.46 -8.02
N LEU A 161 -8.22 13.39 -7.22
CA LEU A 161 -7.14 12.44 -6.99
C LEU A 161 -7.79 11.06 -6.85
N ILE A 162 -7.46 10.11 -7.73
CA ILE A 162 -8.05 8.77 -7.73
C ILE A 162 -6.97 7.71 -7.97
N LEU A 163 -7.13 6.54 -7.36
CA LEU A 163 -6.34 5.36 -7.68
C LEU A 163 -6.72 4.86 -9.09
N THR A 164 -5.77 4.41 -9.91
CA THR A 164 -6.04 4.06 -11.32
C THR A 164 -5.54 2.69 -11.73
N ASN A 165 -4.23 2.49 -11.76
CA ASN A 165 -3.62 1.32 -12.41
C ASN A 165 -2.63 0.64 -11.48
N SER A 166 -2.51 -0.68 -11.64
CA SER A 166 -1.45 -1.45 -11.01
C SER A 166 -0.09 -0.98 -11.55
N LEU A 167 0.91 -0.96 -10.67
CA LEU A 167 2.30 -0.67 -10.97
C LEU A 167 3.15 -1.91 -10.62
N PRO A 168 4.17 -2.25 -11.43
CA PRO A 168 5.07 -3.34 -11.11
C PRO A 168 5.77 -3.12 -9.77
N VAL A 169 5.78 -4.16 -8.92
CA VAL A 169 6.57 -4.21 -7.69
C VAL A 169 7.83 -5.04 -7.95
N LEU A 170 8.99 -4.46 -7.65
CA LEU A 170 10.32 -5.05 -7.82
C LEU A 170 10.94 -5.28 -6.43
N LEU A 171 10.82 -6.50 -5.93
CA LEU A 171 11.43 -6.95 -4.67
C LEU A 171 12.73 -7.70 -4.95
#